data_AF-A0A7C9EA93-F1
#
_entry.id   AF-A0A7C9EA93-F1
#
_cell.length_a   1.000
_cell.length_b   1.000
_cell.length_c   1.000
_cell.angle_alpha   90.00
_cell.angle_beta   90.00
_cell.angle_gamma   90.00
#
_symmetry.space_group_name_H-M   'P 1'
#
loop_
_entity.id
_entity.type
_entity.pdbx_description
1 polymer ?
#
loop_
_entity_poly.entity_id
_entity_poly.type
_entity_poly.pdbx_seq_one_letter_code
_entity_poly.pdbx_strand_id
1 'polypeptide(L)'
;CTQEDMSAEKLLAKRVQDMVLQGEEDQLPSPYVCRKKDQYEDDDHAVNLAPIPIIDLNQAHVDPEELQSLKLALCSWGCFQAIGHGISSSLLNNIREVGKGFFEQPME
;
A
#
# COMPACT_ATOMS: atom_id res chain seq x y z
N CYS A 1 21.83 30.00 11.27
CA CYS A 1 21.02 28.81 11.54
C CYS A 1 19.59 29.26 11.77
N THR A 2 18.81 29.30 10.71
CA THR A 2 17.47 29.89 10.69
C THR A 2 16.45 28.93 11.29
N GLN A 3 15.42 29.52 11.88
CA GLN A 3 14.31 28.89 12.60
C GLN A 3 13.50 27.88 11.75
N GLU A 4 13.65 27.94 10.42
CA GLU A 4 13.03 27.04 9.44
C GLU A 4 13.62 25.62 9.50
N ASP A 5 14.94 25.47 9.73
CA ASP A 5 15.61 24.15 9.83
C ASP A 5 15.12 23.35 11.05
N MET A 6 14.91 24.03 12.18
CA MET A 6 14.40 23.41 13.41
C MET A 6 12.92 22.99 13.30
N SER A 7 12.15 23.63 12.42
CA SER A 7 10.73 23.34 12.21
C SER A 7 10.53 22.09 11.37
N ALA A 8 11.36 21.92 10.34
CA ALA A 8 11.31 20.75 9.45
C ALA A 8 11.71 19.46 10.17
N GLU A 9 12.77 19.48 10.98
CA GLU A 9 13.20 18.31 11.77
C GLU A 9 12.15 17.87 12.80
N LYS A 10 11.46 18.82 13.45
CA LYS A 10 10.38 18.53 14.39
C LYS A 10 9.15 17.91 13.71
N LEU A 11 8.82 18.34 12.49
CA LEU A 11 7.73 17.75 11.72
C LEU A 11 8.08 16.36 11.16
N LEU A 12 9.35 16.10 10.86
CA LEU A 12 9.83 14.78 10.44
C LEU A 12 9.75 13.74 11.57
N ALA A 13 9.82 14.19 12.83
CA ALA A 13 9.64 13.35 14.00
C ALA A 13 8.16 13.06 14.33
N LYS A 14 7.20 13.74 13.68
CA LYS A 14 5.77 13.61 13.95
C LYS A 14 5.15 12.52 13.07
N ARG A 15 4.29 11.66 13.64
CA ARG A 15 3.55 10.67 12.85
C ARG A 15 2.62 11.38 11.86
N VAL A 16 2.53 10.84 10.65
CA VAL A 16 1.59 11.33 9.63
C VAL A 16 0.16 11.32 10.14
N GLN A 17 -0.22 10.30 10.92
CA GLN A 17 -1.51 10.22 11.58
C GLN A 17 -1.80 11.44 12.47
N ASP A 18 -0.83 11.90 13.28
CA ASP A 18 -1.02 13.05 14.16
C ASP A 18 -1.13 14.37 13.39
N MET A 19 -0.38 14.50 12.29
CA MET A 19 -0.46 15.68 11.41
C MET A 19 -1.88 15.82 10.83
N VAL A 20 -2.49 14.72 10.39
CA VAL A 20 -3.87 14.70 9.88
C VAL A 20 -4.87 14.98 10.99
N LEU A 21 -4.76 14.30 12.15
CA LEU A 21 -5.69 14.50 13.27
C LEU A 21 -5.67 15.94 13.83
N GLN A 22 -4.55 16.66 13.68
CA GLN A 22 -4.39 18.04 14.14
C GLN A 22 -4.67 19.09 13.05
N GLY A 23 -5.04 18.66 11.83
CA GLY A 23 -5.37 19.56 10.73
C GLY A 23 -4.16 20.33 10.18
N GLU A 24 -2.96 19.78 10.31
CA GLU A 24 -1.71 20.38 9.82
C GLU A 24 -1.37 19.93 8.38
N GLU A 25 -2.38 19.58 7.59
CA GLU A 25 -2.21 19.06 6.22
C GLU A 25 -1.51 20.06 5.28
N ASP A 26 -1.81 21.35 5.46
CA ASP A 26 -1.18 22.45 4.72
C ASP A 26 0.31 22.64 5.05
N GLN A 27 0.80 22.00 6.12
CA GLN A 27 2.19 22.03 6.57
C GLN A 27 2.97 20.77 6.16
N LEU A 28 2.59 20.14 5.03
CA LEU A 28 3.25 18.92 4.54
C LEU A 28 4.77 19.12 4.45
N PRO A 29 5.58 18.38 5.23
CA PRO A 29 7.02 18.58 5.24
C PRO A 29 7.63 18.25 3.87
N SER A 30 8.64 19.03 3.47
CA SER A 30 9.31 18.89 2.17
C SER A 30 9.70 17.44 1.79
N PRO A 31 10.11 16.55 2.71
CA PRO A 31 10.42 15.15 2.39
C PRO A 31 9.24 14.29 1.93
N TYR A 32 8.00 14.65 2.25
CA TYR A 32 6.80 13.95 1.78
C TYR A 32 6.33 14.43 0.40
N VAL A 33 6.94 15.49 -0.15
CA VAL A 33 6.63 16.01 -1.48
C VAL A 33 7.41 15.21 -2.52
N CYS A 34 6.72 14.39 -3.30
CA CYS A 34 7.31 13.69 -4.45
C CYS A 34 7.89 14.70 -5.45
N ARG A 35 9.19 14.59 -5.74
CA ARG A 35 9.83 15.43 -6.74
C ARG A 35 9.50 14.91 -8.13
N LYS A 36 9.10 15.80 -9.03
CA LYS A 36 8.72 15.49 -10.42
C LYS A 36 9.78 14.76 -11.26
N LYS A 37 11.04 14.63 -10.79
CA LYS A 37 12.10 13.93 -11.54
C LYS A 37 12.02 12.41 -11.49
N ASP A 38 11.21 11.86 -10.59
CA ASP A 38 10.92 10.42 -10.53
C ASP A 38 9.54 10.10 -11.15
N GLN A 39 8.89 11.11 -11.76
CA GLN A 39 7.77 10.89 -12.66
C GLN A 39 8.35 10.22 -13.90
N TYR A 40 8.26 8.89 -13.95
CA TYR A 40 7.88 8.25 -15.21
C TYR A 40 6.81 9.15 -15.82
N GLU A 41 7.03 9.55 -17.07
CA GLU A 41 6.23 10.58 -17.73
C GLU A 41 4.78 10.47 -17.29
N ASP A 42 4.24 11.61 -16.84
CA ASP A 42 2.82 11.88 -16.64
C ASP A 42 2.14 11.72 -18.00
N ASP A 43 2.12 10.48 -18.46
CA ASP A 43 1.46 10.07 -19.65
C ASP A 43 0.01 9.92 -19.20
N ASP A 44 -0.81 10.78 -19.77
CA ASP A 44 -2.26 10.66 -19.89
C ASP A 44 -2.69 9.33 -20.57
N HIS A 45 -1.77 8.37 -20.67
CA HIS A 45 -2.09 6.97 -20.52
C HIS A 45 -2.59 6.79 -19.08
N ALA A 46 -3.92 6.83 -18.91
CA ALA A 46 -4.54 5.71 -18.22
C ALA A 46 -3.93 4.45 -18.83
N VAL A 47 -2.79 4.03 -18.28
CA VAL A 47 -2.08 2.84 -18.71
C VAL A 47 -3.19 1.84 -18.61
N ASN A 48 -3.57 1.27 -19.74
CA ASN A 48 -4.59 0.24 -19.82
C ASN A 48 -3.97 -1.00 -19.19
N LEU A 49 -3.61 -0.87 -17.91
CA LEU A 49 -3.17 -1.91 -17.03
C LEU A 49 -4.40 -2.78 -17.01
N ALA A 50 -4.28 -3.90 -17.70
CA ALA A 50 -5.25 -4.97 -17.54
C ALA A 50 -5.49 -5.16 -16.03
N PRO A 51 -6.66 -5.61 -15.59
CA PRO A 51 -6.88 -5.81 -14.16
C PRO A 51 -5.83 -6.79 -13.60
N ILE A 52 -5.38 -6.55 -12.36
CA ILE A 52 -4.49 -7.49 -11.65
C ILE A 52 -5.17 -8.87 -11.65
N PRO A 53 -4.49 -9.95 -12.09
CA PRO A 53 -5.07 -11.28 -12.17
C PRO A 53 -5.62 -11.73 -10.83
N ILE A 54 -6.79 -12.37 -10.83
CA ILE A 54 -7.38 -13.02 -9.66
C ILE A 54 -7.20 -14.52 -9.85
N ILE A 55 -6.59 -15.19 -8.88
CA ILE A 55 -6.27 -16.63 -8.92
C ILE A 55 -6.98 -17.34 -7.76
N ASP A 56 -7.76 -18.36 -8.08
CA ASP A 56 -8.32 -19.31 -7.11
C ASP A 56 -7.30 -20.41 -6.79
N LEU A 57 -6.65 -20.28 -5.65
CA LEU A 57 -5.66 -21.26 -5.18
C LEU A 57 -6.29 -22.61 -4.83
N ASN A 58 -7.61 -22.66 -4.58
CA ASN A 58 -8.32 -23.91 -4.40
C ASN A 58 -8.56 -24.63 -5.74
N GLN A 59 -8.51 -23.94 -6.88
CA GLN A 59 -8.58 -24.56 -8.20
C GLN A 59 -7.19 -24.83 -8.81
N ALA A 60 -6.17 -24.04 -8.47
CA ALA A 60 -4.82 -24.17 -9.02
C ALA A 60 -4.15 -25.56 -8.84
N HIS A 61 -4.65 -26.40 -7.94
CA HIS A 61 -4.15 -27.76 -7.73
C HIS A 61 -4.94 -28.85 -8.49
N VAL A 62 -6.13 -28.52 -9.01
CA VAL A 62 -7.04 -29.45 -9.72
C VAL A 62 -7.18 -29.08 -11.19
N ASP A 63 -7.24 -27.79 -11.49
CA ASP A 63 -7.47 -27.23 -12.81
C ASP A 63 -6.15 -26.78 -13.46
N PRO A 64 -5.70 -27.45 -14.54
CA PRO A 64 -4.52 -27.05 -15.29
C PRO A 64 -4.61 -25.64 -15.89
N GLU A 65 -5.81 -25.15 -16.22
CA GLU A 65 -6.00 -23.80 -16.74
C GLU A 65 -5.71 -22.76 -15.67
N GLU A 66 -6.23 -22.97 -14.46
CA GLU A 66 -5.95 -22.09 -13.32
C GLU A 66 -4.47 -22.10 -12.93
N LEU A 67 -3.83 -23.26 -12.95
CA LEU A 67 -2.38 -23.37 -12.75
C LEU A 67 -1.59 -22.60 -13.82
N GLN A 68 -2.07 -22.61 -15.07
CA GLN A 68 -1.45 -21.85 -16.15
C GLN A 68 -1.66 -20.34 -15.95
N SER A 69 -2.84 -19.90 -15.51
CA SER A 69 -3.12 -18.52 -15.13
C SER A 69 -2.19 -18.02 -14.02
N LEU A 70 -1.97 -18.85 -12.98
CA LEU A 70 -1.03 -18.54 -11.91
C LEU A 70 0.40 -18.35 -12.44
N LYS A 71 0.87 -19.23 -13.32
CA LYS A 71 2.21 -19.09 -13.94
C LYS A 71 2.33 -17.81 -14.76
N LEU A 72 1.31 -17.49 -15.56
CA LEU A 72 1.29 -16.26 -16.36
C LEU A 72 1.28 -15.01 -15.48
N ALA A 73 0.54 -15.03 -14.36
CA ALA A 73 0.53 -13.92 -13.42
C ALA A 73 1.91 -13.72 -12.76
N LEU A 74 2.60 -14.80 -12.41
CA LEU A 74 3.95 -14.72 -11.86
C LEU A 74 4.99 -14.21 -12.87
N CYS A 75 4.92 -14.67 -14.12
CA CYS A 75 5.93 -14.34 -15.13
C CYS A 75 5.73 -12.99 -15.81
N SER A 76 4.48 -12.62 -16.12
CA SER A 76 4.17 -11.44 -16.93
C SER A 76 3.71 -10.25 -16.09
N TRP A 77 2.97 -10.52 -15.01
CA TRP A 77 2.40 -9.50 -14.14
C TRP A 77 3.30 -9.16 -12.95
N GLY A 78 3.94 -10.17 -12.37
CA GLY A 78 4.74 -10.04 -11.14
C GLY A 78 3.91 -9.97 -9.85
N CYS A 79 2.58 -9.83 -9.95
CA CYS A 79 1.64 -9.89 -8.82
C CYS A 79 0.27 -10.44 -9.24
N PHE A 80 -0.51 -10.88 -8.25
CA PHE A 80 -1.90 -11.34 -8.42
C PHE A 80 -2.67 -11.23 -7.10
N GLN A 81 -4.00 -11.26 -7.19
CA GLN A 81 -4.90 -11.38 -6.04
C GLN A 81 -5.30 -12.85 -5.86
N ALA A 82 -5.17 -13.38 -4.64
CA ALA A 82 -5.52 -14.77 -4.36
C ALA A 82 -6.92 -14.87 -3.73
N ILE A 83 -7.73 -15.80 -4.22
CA ILE A 83 -8.96 -16.29 -3.57
C ILE A 83 -8.82 -17.80 -3.31
N GLY A 84 -9.73 -18.39 -2.54
CA GLY A 84 -9.68 -19.82 -2.22
C GLY A 84 -8.40 -20.27 -1.49
N HIS A 85 -7.66 -19.33 -0.88
CA HIS A 85 -6.35 -19.57 -0.26
C HIS A 85 -6.42 -20.38 1.07
N GLY A 86 -7.61 -20.76 1.54
CA GLY A 86 -7.80 -21.59 2.75
C GLY A 86 -7.54 -20.90 4.10
N ILE A 87 -7.11 -19.64 4.11
CA ILE A 87 -6.93 -18.85 5.34
C ILE A 87 -8.31 -18.38 5.81
N SER A 88 -8.63 -18.57 7.08
CA SER A 88 -9.94 -18.22 7.61
C SER A 88 -10.21 -16.71 7.58
N SER A 89 -11.43 -16.33 7.20
CA SER A 89 -11.85 -14.92 7.21
C SER A 89 -11.80 -14.32 8.62
N SER A 90 -12.02 -15.12 9.66
CA SER A 90 -11.90 -14.68 11.06
C SER A 90 -10.46 -14.26 11.40
N LEU A 91 -9.45 -15.00 10.92
CA LEU A 91 -8.06 -14.62 11.14
C LEU A 91 -7.71 -13.32 10.40
N LEU A 92 -8.12 -13.18 9.14
CA LEU A 92 -7.89 -11.95 8.37
C LEU A 92 -8.57 -10.73 9.01
N ASN A 93 -9.79 -10.91 9.53
CA ASN A 93 -10.49 -9.86 10.27
C ASN A 93 -9.73 -9.51 11.57
N ASN A 94 -9.30 -10.51 12.34
CA ASN A 94 -8.55 -10.27 13.57
C ASN A 94 -7.24 -9.52 13.31
N ILE A 95 -6.49 -9.88 12.27
CA ILE A 95 -5.26 -9.17 11.88
C ILE A 95 -5.56 -7.71 11.56
N ARG A 96 -6.65 -7.44 10.83
CA ARG A 96 -7.10 -6.08 10.51
C ARG A 96 -7.44 -5.28 11.76
N GLU A 97 -8.19 -5.87 12.68
CA GLU A 97 -8.62 -5.19 13.91
C GLU A 97 -7.44 -4.94 14.86
N VAL A 98 -6.53 -5.90 15.02
CA VAL A 98 -5.30 -5.71 15.79
C VAL A 98 -4.42 -4.62 15.16
N GLY A 99 -4.28 -4.61 13.84
CA GLY A 99 -3.52 -3.58 13.12
C GLY A 99 -4.08 -2.19 13.36
N LYS A 100 -5.40 -2.01 13.23
CA LYS A 100 -6.06 -0.72 13.54
C LYS A 100 -5.85 -0.32 15.00
N GLY A 101 -6.12 -1.24 15.93
CA GLY A 101 -5.99 -0.97 17.36
C GLY A 101 -4.57 -0.56 17.76
N PHE A 102 -3.55 -1.11 17.10
CA PHE A 102 -2.15 -0.68 17.30
C PHE A 102 -1.92 0.79 16.89
N PHE A 103 -2.41 1.21 15.72
CA PHE A 103 -2.27 2.61 15.28
C PHE A 103 -3.15 3.59 16.08
N GLU A 104 -4.21 3.13 16.73
CA GLU A 104 -5.03 3.94 17.64
C GLU A 104 -4.35 4.21 18.99
N GLN A 105 -3.29 3.47 19.35
CA GLN A 105 -2.57 3.68 20.60
C GLN A 105 -1.71 4.97 20.57
N PRO A 106 -1.55 5.65 21.73
CA PRO A 106 -0.64 6.78 21.86
C PRO A 106 0.80 6.44 21.45
N MET A 107 1.56 7.46 21.04
CA MET A 107 3.03 7.34 21.01
C MET A 107 3.56 7.14 22.42
N GLU A 108 4.58 6.29 22.57
CA GLU A 108 5.43 6.24 23.76
C GLU A 108 6.30 7.49 23.90
#